data_AF-A0A7S1SCP4-F1
#
_entry.id   AF-A0A7S1SCP4-F1
#
_cell.length_a   1.000
_cell.length_b   1.000
_cell.length_c   1.000
_cell.angle_alpha   90.00
_cell.angle_beta   90.00
_cell.angle_gamma   90.00
#
_symmetry.space_group_name_H-M   'P 1'
#
loop_
_entity.id
_entity.type
_entity.pdbx_description
1 polymer ?
#
loop_
_entity_poly.entity_id
_entity_poly.type
_entity_poly.pdbx_seq_one_letter_code
_entity_poly.pdbx_strand_id
1 'polypeptide(L)'
;MKRKASADDPGGASPAPALARRMDSWREFQNTDPLYALLGEVGEKKIYGPSGALDEERLVDFIQRLMIPGVIKKPKDWIEVWATMKIPIESQVEVIRPIIQVGLESESADTVPDILAELVKGHRVKIKAVEEAIEMLFECGGDEQGCLSRFLLLVFPKSPTSEWGWSRVGWSWQQWWSMAERILETLETSSAFAVLCELLRSMEADSGTYLPHQQIWDEKRLLTIRNALCKYGSILEDELEAGTGLVLS
;
A
#
# COMPACT_ATOMS: atom_id res chain seq x y z
N MET A 1 -17.43 -27.08 -57.79
CA MET A 1 -18.81 -26.61 -58.02
C MET A 1 -19.76 -27.29 -57.06
N LYS A 2 -20.25 -26.58 -56.04
CA LYS A 2 -21.55 -26.81 -55.38
C LYS A 2 -21.92 -25.52 -54.65
N ARG A 3 -22.78 -24.73 -55.30
CA ARG A 3 -23.42 -23.54 -54.74
C ARG A 3 -24.47 -24.01 -53.72
N LYS A 4 -24.52 -23.40 -52.54
CA LYS A 4 -25.70 -23.50 -51.67
C LYS A 4 -26.10 -22.10 -51.23
N ALA A 5 -27.39 -21.87 -51.36
CA ALA A 5 -28.05 -20.58 -51.43
C ALA A 5 -28.28 -19.93 -50.06
N SER A 6 -28.36 -18.60 -50.18
CA SER A 6 -29.03 -17.60 -49.35
C SER A 6 -30.26 -18.09 -48.58
N ALA A 7 -30.39 -17.63 -47.34
CA ALA A 7 -31.63 -17.58 -46.59
C ALA A 7 -31.68 -16.24 -45.82
N ASP A 8 -32.88 -15.68 -45.80
CA ASP A 8 -33.25 -14.32 -45.44
C ASP A 8 -32.93 -13.92 -43.99
N ASP A 9 -32.56 -12.65 -43.82
CA ASP A 9 -32.26 -11.99 -42.55
C ASP A 9 -33.50 -11.22 -42.05
N PRO A 10 -34.21 -11.68 -40.99
CA PRO A 10 -35.41 -11.03 -40.51
C PRO A 10 -35.07 -9.98 -39.46
N GLY A 11 -35.36 -8.72 -39.79
CA GLY A 11 -35.88 -7.73 -38.84
C GLY A 11 -34.95 -7.32 -37.71
N GLY A 12 -34.17 -6.27 -37.94
CA GLY A 12 -33.45 -5.53 -36.92
C GLY A 12 -34.40 -4.97 -35.83
N ALA A 13 -34.51 -5.69 -34.72
CA ALA A 13 -35.04 -5.16 -33.48
C ALA A 13 -34.04 -4.12 -32.94
N SER A 14 -34.43 -2.84 -33.02
CA SER A 14 -33.67 -1.74 -32.46
C SER A 14 -33.45 -1.99 -30.95
N PRO A 15 -32.20 -2.12 -30.47
CA PRO A 15 -31.93 -2.46 -29.08
C PRO A 15 -32.47 -1.38 -28.14
N ALA A 16 -33.21 -1.82 -27.13
CA ALA A 16 -34.06 -1.00 -26.29
C ALA A 16 -33.29 0.05 -25.45
N PRO A 17 -33.83 1.27 -25.26
CA PRO A 17 -33.24 2.37 -24.48
C PRO A 17 -33.12 2.12 -22.97
N ALA A 18 -33.51 0.95 -22.46
CA ALA A 18 -33.47 0.62 -21.04
C ALA A 18 -32.04 0.35 -20.49
N LEU A 19 -31.08 -0.02 -21.35
CA LEU A 19 -29.70 -0.28 -20.94
C LEU A 19 -28.91 1.01 -20.67
N ALA A 20 -29.16 2.08 -21.44
CA ALA A 20 -28.48 3.36 -21.26
C ALA A 20 -28.85 4.02 -19.92
N ARG A 21 -30.09 3.87 -19.44
CA ARG A 21 -30.53 4.46 -18.16
C ARG A 21 -29.87 3.88 -16.91
N ARG A 22 -29.27 2.69 -16.98
CA ARG A 22 -28.53 2.14 -15.83
C ARG A 22 -27.13 2.72 -15.68
N MET A 23 -26.56 3.28 -16.75
CA MET A 23 -25.14 3.65 -16.78
C MET A 23 -24.80 4.86 -15.91
N ASP A 24 -25.76 5.76 -15.63
CA ASP A 24 -25.53 6.98 -14.82
C ASP A 24 -26.02 6.90 -13.37
N SER A 25 -26.54 5.74 -12.93
CA SER A 25 -27.17 5.62 -11.61
C SER A 25 -26.23 5.92 -10.43
N TRP A 26 -24.91 5.78 -10.61
CA TRP A 26 -23.91 6.08 -9.58
C TRP A 26 -23.84 7.57 -9.23
N ARG A 27 -24.22 8.48 -10.14
CA ARG A 27 -24.17 9.94 -9.92
C ARG A 27 -25.12 10.39 -8.82
N GLU A 28 -26.23 9.68 -8.63
CA GLU A 28 -27.23 9.98 -7.59
C GLU A 28 -26.66 9.78 -6.18
N PHE A 29 -25.56 9.03 -6.05
CA PHE A 29 -24.95 8.69 -4.76
C PHE A 29 -23.80 9.61 -4.35
N GLN A 30 -23.45 10.63 -5.13
CA GLN A 30 -22.30 11.52 -4.82
C GLN A 30 -22.35 12.12 -3.41
N ASN A 31 -23.55 12.37 -2.89
CA ASN A 31 -23.75 12.97 -1.57
C ASN A 31 -24.03 11.96 -0.45
N THR A 32 -24.44 10.73 -0.79
CA THR A 32 -24.86 9.71 0.19
C THR A 32 -23.82 8.60 0.37
N ASP A 33 -23.18 8.20 -0.73
CA ASP A 33 -22.09 7.23 -0.78
C ASP A 33 -21.05 7.69 -1.82
N PRO A 34 -20.16 8.62 -1.43
CA PRO A 34 -19.17 9.20 -2.34
C PRO A 34 -18.19 8.16 -2.89
N LEU A 35 -17.89 7.11 -2.10
CA LEU A 35 -17.06 6.01 -2.58
C LEU A 35 -17.75 5.24 -3.70
N TYR A 36 -19.01 4.83 -3.50
CA TYR A 36 -19.76 4.12 -4.54
C TYR A 36 -19.88 4.94 -5.83
N ALA A 37 -20.17 6.23 -5.71
CA ALA A 37 -20.21 7.14 -6.86
C ALA A 37 -18.85 7.18 -7.58
N LEU A 38 -17.75 7.29 -6.84
CA LEU A 38 -16.40 7.33 -7.40
C LEU A 38 -15.98 6.01 -8.04
N LEU A 39 -16.34 4.86 -7.47
CA LEU A 39 -16.11 3.55 -8.07
C LEU A 39 -16.87 3.40 -9.40
N GLY A 40 -18.11 3.88 -9.47
CA GLY A 40 -18.87 3.95 -10.71
C GLY A 40 -18.16 4.77 -11.78
N GLU A 41 -17.66 5.94 -11.39
CA GLU A 41 -16.90 6.82 -12.28
C GLU A 41 -15.58 6.20 -12.75
N VAL A 42 -14.79 5.60 -11.86
CA VAL A 42 -13.51 4.92 -12.18
C VAL A 42 -13.73 3.76 -13.16
N GLY A 43 -14.84 3.02 -12.97
CA GLY A 43 -15.22 1.92 -13.86
C GLY A 43 -15.59 2.38 -15.28
N GLU A 44 -16.18 3.56 -15.41
CA GLU A 44 -16.55 4.18 -16.69
C GLU A 44 -15.35 4.89 -17.34
N LYS A 45 -14.71 5.79 -16.59
CA LYS A 45 -13.54 6.57 -16.98
C LYS A 45 -12.25 5.87 -16.54
N LYS A 46 -11.96 4.74 -17.17
CA LYS A 46 -10.76 3.93 -16.86
C LYS A 46 -9.47 4.75 -16.89
N ILE A 47 -8.52 4.41 -16.01
CA ILE A 47 -7.17 5.00 -15.99
C ILE A 47 -6.25 4.43 -17.09
N TYR A 48 -6.63 3.32 -17.73
CA TYR A 48 -5.92 2.79 -18.90
C TYR A 48 -6.75 3.03 -20.16
N GLY A 49 -6.14 3.71 -21.14
CA GLY A 49 -6.74 3.96 -22.44
C GLY A 49 -6.81 2.70 -23.32
N PRO A 50 -7.43 2.79 -24.52
CA PRO A 50 -7.48 1.67 -25.48
C PRO A 50 -6.10 1.18 -25.94
N SER A 51 -5.07 2.03 -25.87
CA SER A 51 -3.67 1.69 -26.17
C SER A 51 -2.98 0.92 -25.04
N GLY A 52 -3.61 0.80 -23.86
CA GLY A 52 -2.97 0.28 -22.66
C GLY A 52 -2.07 1.28 -21.93
N ALA A 53 -1.97 2.53 -22.42
CA ALA A 53 -1.22 3.58 -21.72
C ALA A 53 -1.99 4.06 -20.49
N LEU A 54 -1.25 4.33 -19.41
CA LEU A 54 -1.75 4.93 -18.19
C LEU A 54 -2.06 6.43 -18.43
N ASP A 55 -3.26 6.85 -18.05
CA ASP A 55 -3.67 8.25 -17.96
C ASP A 55 -3.33 8.75 -16.55
N GLU A 56 -2.11 9.28 -16.40
CA GLU A 56 -1.57 9.72 -15.10
C GLU A 56 -2.37 10.87 -14.48
N GLU A 57 -2.82 11.83 -15.28
CA GLU A 57 -3.62 12.97 -14.81
C GLU A 57 -4.93 12.47 -14.19
N ARG A 58 -5.61 11.54 -14.86
CA ARG A 58 -6.84 10.93 -14.34
C ARG A 58 -6.60 10.09 -13.11
N LEU A 59 -5.48 9.36 -13.06
CA LEU A 59 -5.12 8.58 -11.88
C LEU A 59 -4.94 9.51 -10.67
N VAL A 60 -4.20 10.61 -10.83
CA VAL A 60 -3.96 11.59 -9.78
C VAL A 60 -5.27 12.23 -9.32
N ASP A 61 -6.16 12.62 -10.25
CA ASP A 61 -7.50 13.16 -9.90
C ASP A 61 -8.29 12.18 -9.02
N PHE A 62 -8.35 10.90 -9.41
CA PHE A 62 -9.05 9.89 -8.61
C PHE A 62 -8.41 9.69 -7.24
N ILE A 63 -7.09 9.62 -7.15
CA ILE A 63 -6.40 9.46 -5.86
C ILE A 63 -6.66 10.65 -4.96
N GLN A 64 -6.55 11.89 -5.47
CA GLN A 64 -6.85 13.10 -4.70
C GLN A 64 -8.27 13.06 -4.12
N ARG A 65 -9.25 12.62 -4.91
CA ARG A 65 -10.64 12.48 -4.46
C ARG A 65 -10.84 11.35 -3.47
N LEU A 66 -10.10 10.24 -3.59
CA LEU A 66 -10.10 9.13 -2.64
C LEU A 66 -9.49 9.51 -1.28
N MET A 67 -8.52 10.45 -1.28
CA MET A 67 -7.87 10.94 -0.07
C MET A 67 -8.69 12.00 0.70
N ILE A 68 -9.82 12.47 0.15
CA ILE A 68 -10.73 13.37 0.86
C ILE A 68 -11.31 12.64 2.09
N PRO A 69 -11.20 13.23 3.30
CA PRO A 69 -11.74 12.62 4.52
C PRO A 69 -13.21 12.21 4.39
N GLY A 70 -13.51 10.96 4.73
CA GLY A 70 -14.86 10.38 4.70
C GLY A 70 -15.28 9.71 3.39
N VAL A 71 -14.50 9.84 2.31
CA VAL A 71 -14.71 9.07 1.07
C VAL A 71 -14.36 7.60 1.32
N ILE A 72 -13.10 7.33 1.64
CA ILE A 72 -12.68 6.02 2.14
C ILE A 72 -12.94 5.96 3.64
N LYS A 73 -13.71 4.97 4.08
CA LYS A 73 -14.11 4.83 5.49
C LYS A 73 -13.23 3.83 6.24
N LYS A 74 -12.65 2.88 5.53
CA LYS A 74 -11.74 1.88 6.08
C LYS A 74 -10.66 1.52 5.07
N PRO A 75 -9.44 1.16 5.52
CA PRO A 75 -8.35 0.71 4.63
C PRO A 75 -8.76 -0.38 3.64
N LYS A 76 -9.66 -1.29 4.04
CA LYS A 76 -10.18 -2.36 3.17
C LYS A 76 -10.94 -1.89 1.93
N ASP A 77 -11.46 -0.67 1.91
CA ASP A 77 -12.16 -0.11 0.74
C ASP A 77 -11.20 0.04 -0.45
N TRP A 78 -9.91 0.24 -0.19
CA TRP A 78 -8.88 0.29 -1.25
C TRP A 78 -8.75 -0.99 -2.06
N ILE A 79 -9.14 -2.15 -1.51
CA ILE A 79 -9.18 -3.41 -2.24
C ILE A 79 -10.20 -3.37 -3.38
N GLU A 80 -11.33 -2.69 -3.15
CA GLU A 80 -12.40 -2.50 -4.14
C GLU A 80 -12.02 -1.43 -5.16
N VAL A 81 -11.44 -0.32 -4.71
CA VAL A 81 -10.87 0.72 -5.58
C VAL A 81 -9.87 0.11 -6.55
N TRP A 82 -8.89 -0.64 -6.04
CA TRP A 82 -7.88 -1.29 -6.86
C TRP A 82 -8.48 -2.26 -7.88
N ALA A 83 -9.43 -3.08 -7.46
CA ALA A 83 -10.11 -4.02 -8.34
C ALA A 83 -10.88 -3.30 -9.47
N THR A 84 -11.45 -2.15 -9.17
CA THR A 84 -12.20 -1.31 -10.12
C THR A 84 -11.29 -0.66 -11.15
N MET A 85 -10.09 -0.23 -10.74
CA MET A 85 -9.08 0.35 -11.63
C MET A 85 -8.49 -0.66 -12.64
N LYS A 86 -8.61 -1.97 -12.39
CA LYS A 86 -8.11 -3.06 -13.27
C LYS A 86 -6.63 -2.92 -13.64
N ILE A 87 -5.81 -2.62 -12.63
CA ILE A 87 -4.38 -2.32 -12.78
C ILE A 87 -3.60 -3.60 -13.19
N PRO A 88 -2.89 -3.58 -14.32
CA PRO A 88 -1.98 -4.67 -14.72
C PRO A 88 -0.86 -4.88 -13.70
N ILE A 89 -0.32 -6.10 -13.61
CA ILE A 89 0.71 -6.43 -12.61
C ILE A 89 2.04 -5.72 -12.87
N GLU A 90 2.32 -5.45 -14.14
CA GLU A 90 3.49 -4.75 -14.65
C GLU A 90 3.45 -3.24 -14.37
N SER A 91 2.25 -2.66 -14.16
CA SER A 91 2.07 -1.23 -13.92
C SER A 91 1.77 -0.88 -12.46
N GLN A 92 1.91 -1.83 -11.53
CA GLN A 92 1.59 -1.57 -10.12
C GLN A 92 2.42 -0.45 -9.51
N VAL A 93 3.71 -0.38 -9.87
CA VAL A 93 4.63 0.66 -9.39
C VAL A 93 4.16 2.05 -9.81
N GLU A 94 3.77 2.19 -11.07
CA GLU A 94 3.28 3.46 -11.64
C GLU A 94 2.04 3.98 -10.93
N VAL A 95 1.22 3.09 -10.36
CA VAL A 95 0.01 3.44 -9.63
C VAL A 95 0.26 3.66 -8.14
N ILE A 96 1.14 2.87 -7.52
CA ILE A 96 1.46 2.98 -6.09
C ILE A 96 2.17 4.30 -5.78
N ARG A 97 3.05 4.76 -6.67
CA ARG A 97 3.79 6.01 -6.47
C ARG A 97 2.85 7.23 -6.30
N PRO A 98 1.87 7.49 -7.17
CA PRO A 98 0.88 8.54 -6.95
C PRO A 98 0.04 8.35 -5.68
N ILE A 99 -0.26 7.12 -5.26
CA ILE A 99 -1.00 6.87 -4.00
C ILE A 99 -0.18 7.39 -2.81
N ILE A 100 1.12 7.09 -2.80
CA ILE A 100 1.99 7.52 -1.70
C ILE A 100 2.21 9.03 -1.77
N GLN A 101 2.57 9.56 -2.95
CA GLN A 101 2.83 11.00 -3.11
C GLN A 101 1.62 11.85 -2.72
N VAL A 102 0.46 11.63 -3.37
CA VAL A 102 -0.76 12.39 -3.08
C VAL A 102 -1.23 12.14 -1.66
N GLY A 103 -1.07 10.92 -1.15
CA GLY A 103 -1.44 10.57 0.22
C GLY A 103 -0.63 11.35 1.25
N LEU A 104 0.70 11.37 1.12
CA LEU A 104 1.60 12.09 2.02
C LEU A 104 1.44 13.61 1.94
N GLU A 105 1.04 14.16 0.79
CA GLU A 105 0.72 15.58 0.60
C GLU A 105 -0.70 15.95 1.11
N SER A 106 -1.52 14.97 1.50
CA SER A 106 -2.91 15.19 1.92
C SER A 106 -3.09 15.26 3.45
N GLU A 107 -4.29 15.66 3.89
CA GLU A 107 -4.70 15.59 5.30
C GLU A 107 -4.82 14.15 5.83
N SER A 108 -4.72 13.14 4.95
CA SER A 108 -4.86 11.71 5.25
C SER A 108 -3.50 10.97 5.19
N ALA A 109 -2.38 11.69 5.33
CA ALA A 109 -1.03 11.12 5.23
C ALA A 109 -0.77 9.93 6.18
N ASP A 110 -1.36 9.98 7.37
CA ASP A 110 -1.28 8.94 8.39
C ASP A 110 -1.95 7.61 7.97
N THR A 111 -2.84 7.65 6.97
CA THR A 111 -3.54 6.45 6.46
C THR A 111 -2.78 5.71 5.36
N VAL A 112 -1.80 6.34 4.72
CA VAL A 112 -1.03 5.77 3.60
C VAL A 112 -0.41 4.41 3.95
N PRO A 113 0.22 4.22 5.11
CA PRO A 113 0.78 2.93 5.50
C PRO A 113 -0.26 1.82 5.55
N ASP A 114 -1.44 2.10 6.09
CA ASP A 114 -2.56 1.17 6.18
C ASP A 114 -3.11 0.80 4.79
N ILE A 115 -3.16 1.78 3.88
CA ILE A 115 -3.56 1.56 2.48
C ILE A 115 -2.59 0.59 1.80
N LEU A 116 -1.28 0.86 1.87
CA LEU A 116 -0.25 0.00 1.27
C LEU A 116 -0.27 -1.41 1.87
N ALA A 117 -0.37 -1.50 3.20
CA ALA A 117 -0.42 -2.77 3.90
C ALA A 117 -1.66 -3.57 3.50
N GLU A 118 -2.84 -2.96 3.43
CA GLU A 118 -4.05 -3.67 2.99
C GLU A 118 -3.95 -4.13 1.54
N LEU A 119 -3.44 -3.31 0.62
CA LEU A 119 -3.26 -3.71 -0.78
C LEU A 119 -2.32 -4.93 -0.92
N VAL A 120 -1.25 -4.99 -0.13
CA VAL A 120 -0.33 -6.14 -0.07
C VAL A 120 -1.01 -7.36 0.56
N LYS A 121 -1.67 -7.18 1.71
CA LYS A 121 -2.36 -8.24 2.46
C LYS A 121 -3.51 -8.86 1.66
N GLY A 122 -4.25 -8.02 0.93
CA GLY A 122 -5.33 -8.41 0.02
C GLY A 122 -4.84 -8.94 -1.33
N HIS A 123 -3.53 -9.14 -1.51
CA HIS A 123 -2.90 -9.65 -2.72
C HIS A 123 -3.24 -8.85 -3.99
N ARG A 124 -3.56 -7.56 -3.83
CA ARG A 124 -3.77 -6.64 -4.95
C ARG A 124 -2.45 -6.16 -5.51
N VAL A 125 -1.48 -5.96 -4.63
CA VAL A 125 -0.15 -5.43 -4.96
C VAL A 125 0.93 -6.40 -4.54
N LYS A 126 1.96 -6.54 -5.37
CA LYS A 126 3.19 -7.26 -5.01
C LYS A 126 4.05 -6.38 -4.12
N ILE A 127 4.62 -6.97 -3.06
CA ILE A 127 5.55 -6.27 -2.17
C ILE A 127 6.68 -5.58 -2.95
N LYS A 128 7.24 -6.27 -3.97
CA LYS A 128 8.28 -5.69 -4.84
C LYS A 128 7.86 -4.39 -5.52
N ALA A 129 6.59 -4.25 -5.89
CA ALA A 129 6.10 -3.01 -6.49
C ALA A 129 6.01 -1.86 -5.46
N VAL A 130 5.76 -2.18 -4.19
CA VAL A 130 5.81 -1.20 -3.09
C VAL A 130 7.25 -0.81 -2.79
N GLU A 131 8.19 -1.76 -2.74
CA GLU A 131 9.63 -1.50 -2.59
C GLU A 131 10.14 -0.54 -3.68
N GLU A 132 9.84 -0.84 -4.96
CA GLU A 132 10.26 -0.01 -6.09
C GLU A 132 9.59 1.37 -6.10
N ALA A 133 8.33 1.49 -5.64
CA ALA A 133 7.69 2.79 -5.53
C ALA A 133 8.33 3.65 -4.43
N ILE A 134 8.63 3.07 -3.27
CA ILE A 134 9.29 3.75 -2.14
C ILE A 134 10.66 4.28 -2.54
N GLU A 135 11.45 3.52 -3.30
CA GLU A 135 12.76 3.96 -3.79
C GLU A 135 12.71 5.30 -4.56
N MET A 136 11.58 5.59 -5.21
CA MET A 136 11.40 6.80 -6.02
C MET A 136 10.78 8.00 -5.25
N LEU A 137 10.46 7.86 -3.96
CA LEU A 137 9.58 8.81 -3.25
C LEU A 137 10.28 9.82 -2.33
N PHE A 138 11.59 9.71 -2.10
CA PHE A 138 12.33 10.53 -1.10
C PHE A 138 12.55 12.01 -1.48
N GLU A 139 11.63 12.60 -2.23
CA GLU A 139 11.66 14.02 -2.64
C GLU A 139 10.35 14.76 -2.29
N CYS A 140 9.38 14.12 -1.62
CA CYS A 140 8.04 14.67 -1.44
C CYS A 140 7.88 15.58 -0.19
N GLY A 141 8.84 15.59 0.74
CA GLY A 141 8.86 16.52 1.87
C GLY A 141 7.78 16.27 2.93
N GLY A 142 7.13 15.10 2.89
CA GLY A 142 6.17 14.62 3.89
C GLY A 142 6.82 13.78 5.00
N ASP A 143 6.01 13.22 5.90
CA ASP A 143 6.46 12.25 6.92
C ASP A 143 6.70 10.85 6.31
N GLU A 144 7.67 10.78 5.41
CA GLU A 144 8.05 9.56 4.69
C GLU A 144 8.57 8.50 5.67
N GLN A 145 9.30 8.93 6.70
CA GLN A 145 9.90 8.05 7.70
C GLN A 145 8.83 7.38 8.57
N GLY A 146 7.89 8.16 9.11
CA GLY A 146 6.77 7.61 9.88
C GLY A 146 5.89 6.71 9.03
N CYS A 147 5.66 7.09 7.76
CA CYS A 147 4.92 6.26 6.82
C CYS A 147 5.60 4.88 6.60
N LEU A 148 6.91 4.86 6.36
CA LEU A 148 7.65 3.61 6.18
C LEU A 148 7.71 2.76 7.45
N SER A 149 8.00 3.38 8.60
CA SER A 149 8.03 2.72 9.90
C SER A 149 6.70 2.00 10.15
N ARG A 150 5.58 2.73 9.99
CA ARG A 150 4.24 2.18 10.18
C ARG A 150 3.93 1.08 9.16
N PHE A 151 4.31 1.23 7.89
CA PHE A 151 4.10 0.19 6.89
C PHE A 151 4.84 -1.10 7.27
N LEU A 152 6.14 -1.00 7.63
CA LEU A 152 6.96 -2.14 8.04
C LEU A 152 6.39 -2.87 9.26
N LEU A 153 5.85 -2.12 10.23
CA LEU A 153 5.13 -2.67 11.39
C LEU A 153 3.87 -3.44 10.97
N LEU A 154 3.04 -2.85 10.10
CA LEU A 154 1.78 -3.44 9.66
C LEU A 154 1.98 -4.74 8.87
N VAL A 155 3.11 -4.89 8.18
CA VAL A 155 3.48 -6.11 7.45
C VAL A 155 4.46 -7.01 8.22
N PHE A 156 4.77 -6.72 9.49
CA PHE A 156 5.59 -7.58 10.33
C PHE A 156 4.93 -8.94 10.57
N PRO A 157 5.65 -10.08 10.56
CA PRO A 157 5.04 -11.39 10.78
C PRO A 157 4.40 -11.51 12.16
N LYS A 158 3.08 -11.81 12.20
CA LYS A 158 2.34 -12.01 13.45
C LYS A 158 2.85 -13.27 14.17
N SER A 159 3.25 -13.13 15.43
CA SER A 159 3.60 -14.25 16.30
C SER A 159 2.37 -14.83 17.00
N PRO A 160 2.42 -16.05 17.56
CA PRO A 160 1.32 -16.60 18.36
C PRO A 160 0.96 -15.78 19.60
N THR A 161 1.87 -14.92 20.09
CA THR A 161 1.71 -14.12 21.31
C THR A 161 1.45 -12.65 21.05
N SER A 162 1.56 -12.18 19.82
CA SER A 162 1.30 -10.79 19.45
C SER A 162 -0.07 -10.67 18.83
N GLU A 163 -0.79 -9.58 19.08
CA GLU A 163 -2.07 -9.31 18.40
C GLU A 163 -1.91 -8.50 17.10
N TRP A 164 -0.75 -7.86 16.95
CA TRP A 164 -0.38 -7.04 15.80
C TRP A 164 0.42 -7.84 14.75
N GLY A 165 0.61 -7.23 13.58
CA GLY A 165 1.31 -7.80 12.43
C GLY A 165 0.41 -8.55 11.44
N TRP A 166 1.04 -9.24 10.49
CA TRP A 166 0.41 -9.97 9.40
C TRP A 166 0.59 -11.48 9.56
N SER A 167 -0.54 -12.19 9.69
CA SER A 167 -0.56 -13.65 9.65
C SER A 167 -0.69 -14.13 8.20
N ARG A 168 0.42 -14.63 7.63
CA ARG A 168 0.45 -15.23 6.29
C ARG A 168 1.37 -16.43 6.25
N VAL A 169 0.91 -17.50 5.62
CA VAL A 169 1.72 -18.70 5.37
C VAL A 169 2.93 -18.33 4.51
N GLY A 170 4.12 -18.73 4.98
CA GLY A 170 5.37 -18.40 4.31
C GLY A 170 5.73 -16.92 4.37
N TRP A 171 5.25 -16.20 5.39
CA TRP A 171 5.73 -14.86 5.74
C TRP A 171 6.40 -14.90 7.10
N SER A 172 7.72 -15.16 7.07
CA SER A 172 8.57 -15.34 8.25
C SER A 172 9.36 -14.07 8.58
N TRP A 173 9.96 -14.02 9.77
CA TRP A 173 10.89 -12.95 10.17
C TRP A 173 11.98 -12.72 9.14
N GLN A 174 12.56 -13.79 8.58
CA GLN A 174 13.66 -13.63 7.63
C GLN A 174 13.21 -13.00 6.31
N GLN A 175 12.03 -13.37 5.80
CA GLN A 175 11.49 -12.77 4.59
C GLN A 175 11.09 -11.30 4.80
N TRP A 176 10.49 -11.01 5.95
CA TRP A 176 10.18 -9.64 6.34
C TRP A 176 11.46 -8.81 6.51
N TRP A 177 12.46 -9.31 7.22
CA TRP A 177 13.71 -8.59 7.44
C TRP A 177 14.45 -8.34 6.13
N SER A 178 14.55 -9.33 5.23
CA SER A 178 15.15 -9.10 3.91
C SER A 178 14.41 -8.05 3.09
N MET A 179 13.08 -7.93 3.22
CA MET A 179 12.31 -6.84 2.59
C MET A 179 12.58 -5.50 3.28
N ALA A 180 12.54 -5.45 4.61
CA ALA A 180 12.82 -4.25 5.38
C ALA A 180 14.23 -3.71 5.08
N GLU A 181 15.24 -4.58 5.06
CA GLU A 181 16.62 -4.22 4.73
C GLU A 181 16.75 -3.63 3.34
N ARG A 182 16.12 -4.23 2.31
CA ARG A 182 16.11 -3.64 0.96
C ARG A 182 15.51 -2.24 0.93
N ILE A 183 14.41 -2.02 1.64
CA ILE A 183 13.78 -0.68 1.74
C ILE A 183 14.69 0.30 2.49
N LEU A 184 15.26 -0.12 3.62
CA LEU A 184 16.14 0.73 4.43
C LEU A 184 17.43 1.09 3.68
N GLU A 185 17.95 0.20 2.82
CA GLU A 185 19.14 0.44 2.00
C GLU A 185 18.93 1.42 0.85
N THR A 186 17.69 1.72 0.46
CA THR A 186 17.42 2.80 -0.52
C THR A 186 17.41 4.18 0.13
N LEU A 187 17.48 4.26 1.47
CA LEU A 187 17.40 5.52 2.22
C LEU A 187 18.77 6.10 2.49
N GLU A 188 18.81 7.40 2.79
CA GLU A 188 19.96 7.97 3.49
C GLU A 188 20.14 7.25 4.84
N THR A 189 21.39 6.94 5.18
CA THR A 189 21.82 6.30 6.43
C THR A 189 21.10 6.84 7.68
N SER A 190 21.02 8.17 7.82
CA SER A 190 20.34 8.85 8.92
C SER A 190 18.81 8.58 8.95
N SER A 191 18.18 8.58 7.78
CA SER A 191 16.76 8.28 7.62
C SER A 191 16.45 6.81 7.89
N ALA A 192 17.27 5.88 7.40
CA ALA A 192 17.16 4.46 7.71
C ALA A 192 17.24 4.19 9.21
N PHE A 193 18.16 4.87 9.90
CA PHE A 193 18.27 4.79 11.35
C PHE A 193 17.01 5.29 12.07
N ALA A 194 16.48 6.45 11.65
CA ALA A 194 15.26 7.02 12.22
C ALA A 194 14.05 6.09 12.04
N VAL A 195 13.83 5.58 10.81
CA VAL A 195 12.75 4.63 10.49
C VAL A 195 12.87 3.38 11.35
N LEU A 196 14.07 2.80 11.47
CA LEU A 196 14.28 1.58 12.26
C LEU A 196 14.03 1.85 13.75
N CYS A 197 14.49 2.98 14.30
CA CYS A 197 14.22 3.34 15.69
C CYS A 197 12.72 3.50 15.96
N GLU A 198 12.00 4.21 15.08
CA GLU A 198 10.56 4.44 15.23
C GLU A 198 9.77 3.13 15.11
N LEU A 199 10.15 2.25 14.19
CA LEU A 199 9.56 0.93 14.03
C LEU A 199 9.65 0.12 15.32
N LEU A 200 10.84 0.07 15.91
CA LEU A 200 11.12 -0.68 17.14
C LEU A 200 10.34 -0.11 18.33
N ARG A 201 10.30 1.23 18.49
CA ARG A 201 9.47 1.88 19.52
C ARG A 201 7.99 1.58 19.34
N SER A 202 7.51 1.57 18.10
CA SER A 202 6.11 1.25 17.79
C SER A 202 5.78 -0.21 18.13
N MET A 203 6.72 -1.14 17.91
CA MET A 203 6.57 -2.54 18.34
C MET A 203 6.50 -2.71 19.85
N GLU A 204 7.31 -1.96 20.61
CA GLU A 204 7.25 -1.94 22.07
C GLU A 204 5.93 -1.35 22.57
N ALA A 205 5.48 -0.25 21.96
CA ALA A 205 4.21 0.39 22.26
C ALA A 205 3.01 -0.55 22.01
N ASP A 206 2.94 -1.17 20.83
CA ASP A 206 1.85 -2.10 20.47
C ASP A 206 1.88 -3.39 21.31
N SER A 207 3.04 -3.80 21.82
CA SER A 207 3.19 -4.99 22.67
C SER A 207 3.03 -4.70 24.16
N GLY A 208 3.17 -3.44 24.58
CA GLY A 208 3.21 -3.04 25.99
C GLY A 208 4.42 -3.56 26.77
N THR A 209 5.49 -3.99 26.09
CA THR A 209 6.71 -4.51 26.71
C THR A 209 7.93 -4.34 25.80
N TYR A 210 9.11 -4.24 26.41
CA TYR A 210 10.39 -4.16 25.73
C TYR A 210 10.64 -5.34 24.79
N LEU A 211 11.39 -5.11 23.71
CA LEU A 211 11.65 -6.11 22.67
C LEU A 211 12.22 -7.43 23.23
N PRO A 212 13.26 -7.44 24.10
CA PRO A 212 13.85 -8.70 24.60
C PRO A 212 12.87 -9.58 25.39
N HIS A 213 11.77 -9.00 25.89
CA HIS A 213 10.74 -9.73 26.63
C HIS A 213 9.62 -10.29 25.74
N GLN A 214 9.57 -9.97 24.45
CA GLN A 214 8.56 -10.52 23.55
C GLN A 214 9.06 -11.85 22.95
N GLN A 215 8.21 -12.87 22.90
CA GLN A 215 8.59 -14.22 22.45
C GLN A 215 9.15 -14.26 21.02
N ILE A 216 8.81 -13.29 20.17
CA ILE A 216 9.29 -13.22 18.80
C ILE A 216 10.75 -12.77 18.70
N TRP A 217 11.32 -12.16 19.74
CA TRP A 217 12.70 -11.68 19.75
C TRP A 217 13.61 -12.70 20.45
N ASP A 218 14.36 -13.44 19.64
CA ASP A 218 15.49 -14.23 20.11
C ASP A 218 16.79 -13.41 20.00
N GLU A 219 17.85 -13.86 20.66
CA GLU A 219 19.14 -13.16 20.70
C GLU A 219 19.72 -12.92 19.29
N LYS A 220 19.50 -13.84 18.35
CA LYS A 220 19.98 -13.69 16.97
C LYS A 220 19.26 -12.55 16.25
N ARG A 221 17.95 -12.41 16.45
CA ARG A 221 17.16 -11.31 15.87
C ARG A 221 17.55 -9.98 16.50
N LEU A 222 17.68 -9.93 17.83
CA LEU A 222 18.14 -8.73 18.53
C LEU A 222 19.52 -8.31 18.05
N LEU A 223 20.48 -9.23 17.93
CA LEU A 223 21.81 -8.96 17.38
C LEU A 223 21.74 -8.42 15.94
N THR A 224 20.84 -8.96 15.11
CA THR A 224 20.66 -8.46 13.74
C THR A 224 20.18 -7.01 13.74
N ILE A 225 19.21 -6.67 14.61
CA ILE A 225 18.71 -5.31 14.75
C ILE A 225 19.76 -4.36 15.33
N ARG A 226 20.51 -4.77 16.37
CA ARG A 226 21.61 -3.98 16.95
C ARG A 226 22.66 -3.66 15.89
N ASN A 227 23.08 -4.65 15.10
CA ASN A 227 24.03 -4.44 14.00
C ASN A 227 23.50 -3.47 12.94
N ALA A 228 22.22 -3.55 12.60
CA ALA A 228 21.59 -2.63 11.66
C ALA A 228 21.52 -1.20 12.22
N LEU A 229 21.14 -1.03 13.50
CA LEU A 229 21.14 0.27 14.17
C LEU A 229 22.54 0.87 14.25
N CYS A 230 23.58 0.09 14.57
CA CYS A 230 24.96 0.57 14.54
C CYS A 230 25.38 1.00 13.12
N LYS A 231 25.07 0.17 12.10
CA LYS A 231 25.35 0.46 10.68
C LYS A 231 24.71 1.76 10.24
N TYR A 232 23.41 1.93 10.48
CA TYR A 232 22.66 3.10 10.02
C TYR A 232 22.90 4.34 10.90
N GLY A 233 23.12 4.16 12.20
CA GLY A 233 23.37 5.28 13.12
C GLY A 233 24.82 5.76 13.11
N SER A 234 25.75 4.98 12.56
CA SER A 234 27.20 5.19 12.73
C SER A 234 27.61 5.32 14.21
N ILE A 235 26.95 4.56 15.09
CA ILE A 235 27.17 4.53 16.53
C ILE A 235 27.71 3.17 16.97
N LEU A 236 28.44 3.15 18.08
CA LEU A 236 28.95 1.91 18.65
C LEU A 236 27.86 1.15 19.42
N GLU A 237 28.04 -0.16 19.61
CA GLU A 237 27.04 -1.01 20.27
C GLU A 237 26.77 -0.59 21.72
N ASP A 238 27.79 -0.12 22.44
CA ASP A 238 27.70 0.38 23.81
C ASP A 238 27.03 1.77 23.91
N GLU A 239 26.86 2.47 22.79
CA GLU A 239 26.16 3.74 22.68
C GLU A 239 24.69 3.58 22.25
N LEU A 240 24.27 2.37 21.83
CA LEU A 240 22.94 2.14 21.27
C LEU A 240 21.80 2.53 22.22
N GLU A 241 21.85 2.10 23.48
CA GLU A 241 20.77 2.39 24.44
C GLU A 241 20.63 3.89 24.68
N ALA A 242 21.76 4.61 24.81
CA ALA A 242 21.77 6.05 24.98
C ALA A 242 21.33 6.80 23.71
N GLY A 243 21.74 6.33 22.54
CA GLY A 243 21.45 6.95 21.25
C GLY A 243 20.02 6.71 20.75
N THR A 244 19.42 5.57 21.11
CA THR A 244 18.08 5.17 20.63
C THR A 244 17.00 5.27 21.71
N GLY A 245 17.36 5.21 22.99
CA GLY A 245 16.40 5.05 24.08
C GLY A 245 15.69 3.70 24.11
N LEU A 246 16.16 2.71 23.33
CA LEU A 246 15.64 1.35 23.29
C LEU A 246 16.47 0.44 24.20
N VAL A 247 15.80 -0.51 24.88
CA VAL A 247 16.46 -1.57 25.66
C VAL A 247 16.56 -2.80 24.78
N LEU A 248 17.78 -3.12 24.32
CA LEU A 248 18.04 -4.21 23.38
C LEU A 248 18.90 -5.34 23.98
N SER A 249 19.15 -5.29 25.29
CA SER A 249 19.98 -6.22 26.07
C SER A 249 19.17 -7.13 26.99
#